data_AF-A0A1G7ZCH4-F1
#
_entry.id   AF-A0A1G7ZCH4-F1
#
_cell.length_a   1.000
_cell.length_b   1.000
_cell.length_c   1.000
_cell.angle_alpha   90.00
_cell.angle_beta   90.00
_cell.angle_gamma   90.00
#
_symmetry.space_group_name_H-M   'P 1'
#
loop_
_entity.id
_entity.type
_entity.pdbx_description
1 polymer ?
#
loop_
_entity_poly.entity_id
_entity_poly.type
_entity_poly.pdbx_seq_one_letter_code
_entity_poly.pdbx_strand_id
1 'polypeptide(L)'
;MLAAVDWDQQVAQLWAGDVEGPGFVERAEAVASACPYGDGSGLFELAGAHDSTGAPAEAVPRYREALARGLTGVRRRRATIQLASSLRNLGDPAAGVALLEPELAVDDELSAAVRGFLALCLADTGREREALGLALGALASTLPRYQRSMAAYAGELTRPSPRPH
;
A
#
# COMPACT_ATOMS: atom_id res chain seq x y z
N MET A 1 -28.09 -7.12 0.84
CA MET A 1 -27.36 -7.77 1.94
C MET A 1 -26.82 -9.14 1.56
N LEU A 2 -27.64 -10.06 1.01
CA LEU A 2 -27.14 -11.38 0.55
C LEU A 2 -26.10 -11.29 -0.58
N ALA A 3 -26.34 -10.51 -1.64
CA ALA A 3 -25.39 -10.32 -2.75
C ALA A 3 -24.06 -9.64 -2.33
N ALA A 4 -24.12 -8.81 -1.29
CA ALA A 4 -22.98 -8.12 -0.70
C ALA A 4 -22.05 -9.13 0.02
N VAL A 5 -22.63 -9.98 0.87
CA VAL A 5 -21.93 -11.06 1.58
C VAL A 5 -21.37 -12.10 0.61
N ASP A 6 -22.11 -12.43 -0.46
CA ASP A 6 -21.67 -13.35 -1.51
C ASP A 6 -20.45 -12.79 -2.26
N TRP A 7 -20.46 -11.50 -2.61
CA TRP A 7 -19.31 -10.89 -3.28
C TRP A 7 -18.04 -10.84 -2.41
N ASP A 8 -18.15 -10.46 -1.12
CA ASP A 8 -17.00 -10.47 -0.21
C ASP A 8 -16.42 -11.90 -0.04
N GLN A 9 -17.27 -12.93 -0.09
CA GLN A 9 -16.82 -14.32 -0.09
C GLN A 9 -16.10 -14.70 -1.38
N GLN A 10 -16.58 -14.24 -2.55
CA GLN A 10 -15.90 -14.45 -3.84
C GLN A 10 -14.52 -13.78 -3.87
N VAL A 11 -14.40 -12.56 -3.33
CA VAL A 11 -13.11 -11.88 -3.14
C VAL A 11 -12.18 -12.70 -2.25
N ALA A 12 -12.67 -13.17 -1.10
CA ALA A 12 -11.86 -14.00 -0.21
C ALA A 12 -11.40 -15.31 -0.87
N GLN A 13 -12.26 -15.96 -1.67
CA GLN A 13 -11.91 -17.17 -2.43
C GLN A 13 -10.87 -16.90 -3.52
N LEU A 14 -11.01 -15.77 -4.23
CA LEU A 14 -10.03 -15.34 -5.24
C LEU A 14 -8.63 -15.24 -4.62
N TRP A 15 -8.51 -14.52 -3.50
CA TRP A 15 -7.22 -14.27 -2.84
C TRP A 15 -6.67 -15.44 -2.02
N ALA A 16 -7.51 -16.40 -1.64
CA ALA A 16 -7.07 -17.66 -1.04
C ALA A 16 -6.59 -18.70 -2.08
N GLY A 17 -6.87 -18.45 -3.36
CA GLY A 17 -6.45 -19.30 -4.47
C GLY A 17 -5.01 -19.09 -4.92
N ASP A 18 -4.68 -19.69 -6.07
CA ASP A 18 -3.38 -19.52 -6.72
C ASP A 18 -3.34 -18.20 -7.51
N VAL A 19 -2.59 -17.22 -6.97
CA VAL A 19 -2.37 -15.87 -7.53
C VAL A 19 -1.43 -15.90 -8.73
N GLU A 20 -0.48 -16.84 -8.75
CA GLU A 20 0.47 -17.02 -9.86
C GLU A 20 -0.09 -17.97 -10.94
N GLY A 21 -1.18 -18.66 -10.63
CA GLY A 21 -1.84 -19.61 -11.49
C GLY A 21 -2.47 -18.97 -12.73
N PRO A 22 -2.58 -19.73 -13.85
CA PRO A 22 -3.17 -19.23 -15.08
C PRO A 22 -4.62 -18.77 -14.85
N GLY A 23 -5.02 -17.70 -15.55
CA GLY A 23 -6.39 -17.19 -15.49
C GLY A 23 -6.72 -16.35 -14.25
N PHE A 24 -5.74 -16.00 -13.39
CA PHE A 24 -6.02 -15.29 -12.14
C PHE A 24 -6.62 -13.90 -12.37
N VAL A 25 -6.07 -13.14 -13.31
CA VAL A 25 -6.57 -11.79 -13.65
C VAL A 25 -7.98 -11.86 -14.23
N GLU A 26 -8.28 -12.86 -15.05
CA GLU A 26 -9.62 -13.08 -15.63
C GLU A 26 -10.65 -13.44 -14.55
N ARG A 27 -10.26 -14.25 -13.56
CA ARG A 27 -11.10 -14.51 -12.37
C ARG A 27 -11.31 -13.22 -11.57
N ALA A 28 -10.28 -12.42 -11.37
CA ALA A 28 -10.38 -11.14 -10.67
C ALA A 28 -11.29 -10.16 -11.43
N GLU A 29 -11.25 -10.14 -12.76
CA GLU A 29 -12.13 -9.32 -13.60
C GLU A 29 -13.60 -9.76 -13.46
N ALA A 30 -13.86 -11.06 -13.42
CA ALA A 30 -15.20 -11.58 -13.16
C ALA A 30 -15.72 -11.17 -11.77
N VAL A 31 -14.88 -11.29 -10.73
CA VAL A 31 -15.22 -10.85 -9.37
C VAL A 31 -15.45 -9.34 -9.33
N ALA A 32 -14.56 -8.55 -9.94
CA ALA A 32 -14.70 -7.10 -9.99
C ALA A 32 -15.99 -6.65 -10.69
N SER A 33 -16.38 -7.32 -11.78
CA SER A 33 -17.60 -7.06 -12.54
C SER A 33 -18.87 -7.42 -11.78
N ALA A 34 -18.79 -8.40 -10.88
CA ALA A 34 -19.88 -8.79 -9.99
C ALA A 34 -20.03 -7.88 -8.76
N CYS A 35 -19.14 -6.91 -8.56
CA CYS A 35 -19.14 -6.04 -7.38
C CYS A 35 -20.42 -5.18 -7.31
N PRO A 36 -21.21 -5.28 -6.22
CA PRO A 36 -22.47 -4.55 -6.11
C PRO A 36 -22.29 -3.09 -5.65
N TYR A 37 -21.08 -2.69 -5.22
CA TYR A 37 -20.93 -1.51 -4.36
C TYR A 37 -20.71 -0.18 -5.09
N GLY A 38 -20.35 -0.14 -6.38
CA GLY A 38 -20.17 1.10 -7.14
C GLY A 38 -19.11 2.09 -6.61
N ASP A 39 -18.53 1.82 -5.44
CA ASP A 39 -17.62 2.65 -4.63
C ASP A 39 -16.14 2.42 -4.95
N GLY A 40 -15.85 1.73 -6.06
CA GLY A 40 -14.50 1.38 -6.45
C GLY A 40 -13.98 0.08 -5.85
N SER A 41 -14.71 -0.62 -4.98
CA SER A 41 -14.25 -1.89 -4.38
C SER A 41 -13.87 -2.93 -5.44
N GLY A 42 -14.68 -3.14 -6.48
CA GLY A 42 -14.34 -4.06 -7.57
C GLY A 42 -13.07 -3.66 -8.34
N LEU A 43 -12.88 -2.35 -8.58
CA LEU A 43 -11.68 -1.85 -9.25
C LEU A 43 -10.42 -2.03 -8.41
N PHE A 44 -10.53 -1.90 -7.09
CA PHE A 44 -9.45 -2.18 -6.15
C PHE A 44 -8.99 -3.64 -6.25
N GLU A 45 -9.92 -4.60 -6.23
CA GLU A 45 -9.56 -6.02 -6.32
C GLU A 45 -8.90 -6.35 -7.68
N LEU A 46 -9.41 -5.79 -8.79
CA LEU A 46 -8.81 -5.97 -10.11
C LEU A 46 -7.44 -5.30 -10.23
N ALA A 47 -7.25 -4.13 -9.64
CA ALA A 47 -5.96 -3.46 -9.60
C ALA A 47 -4.92 -4.30 -8.84
N GLY A 48 -5.32 -4.88 -7.70
CA GLY A 48 -4.52 -5.84 -6.93
C GLY A 48 -4.19 -7.09 -7.73
N ALA A 49 -5.10 -7.58 -8.55
CA ALA A 49 -4.78 -8.74 -9.37
C ALA A 49 -3.66 -8.42 -10.38
N HIS A 50 -3.75 -7.27 -11.05
CA HIS A 50 -2.72 -6.84 -12.00
C HIS A 50 -1.36 -6.59 -11.34
N ASP A 51 -1.29 -5.90 -10.19
CA ASP A 51 0.00 -5.63 -9.57
C ASP A 51 0.67 -6.90 -9.01
N SER A 52 -0.12 -7.81 -8.44
CA SER A 52 0.36 -9.07 -7.87
C SER A 52 0.88 -10.03 -8.95
N THR A 53 0.39 -9.91 -10.18
CA THR A 53 0.90 -10.64 -11.35
C THR A 53 1.93 -9.86 -12.16
N GLY A 54 2.50 -8.78 -11.62
CA GLY A 54 3.60 -8.05 -12.26
C GLY A 54 3.20 -7.10 -13.39
N ALA A 55 1.95 -6.62 -13.41
CA ALA A 55 1.43 -5.66 -14.39
C ALA A 55 1.06 -4.30 -13.76
N PRO A 56 2.02 -3.55 -13.16
CA PRO A 56 1.73 -2.29 -12.48
C PRO A 56 1.16 -1.19 -13.40
N ALA A 57 1.50 -1.21 -14.69
CA ALA A 57 0.94 -0.28 -15.68
C ALA A 57 -0.59 -0.41 -15.84
N GLU A 58 -1.11 -1.63 -15.67
CA GLU A 58 -2.55 -1.90 -15.67
C GLU A 58 -3.19 -1.61 -14.30
N ALA A 59 -2.46 -1.84 -13.21
CA ALA A 59 -2.95 -1.63 -11.86
C ALA A 59 -3.18 -0.14 -11.54
N VAL A 60 -2.22 0.73 -11.89
CA VAL A 60 -2.24 2.18 -11.55
C VAL A 60 -3.54 2.90 -11.93
N PRO A 61 -4.02 2.85 -13.20
CA PRO A 61 -5.26 3.56 -13.56
C PRO A 61 -6.48 3.03 -12.78
N ARG A 62 -6.52 1.74 -12.49
CA ARG A 62 -7.62 1.11 -11.74
C ARG A 62 -7.62 1.50 -10.26
N TYR A 63 -6.46 1.54 -9.61
CA TYR A 63 -6.35 2.07 -8.24
C TYR A 63 -6.77 3.54 -8.15
N ARG A 64 -6.31 4.38 -9.10
CA ARG A 64 -6.69 5.79 -9.15
C ARG A 64 -8.21 5.95 -9.29
N GLU A 65 -8.82 5.19 -10.19
CA GLU A 65 -10.27 5.21 -10.39
C GLU A 65 -11.01 4.69 -9.14
N ALA A 66 -10.53 3.62 -8.50
CA ALA A 66 -11.11 3.11 -7.26
C ALA A 66 -11.14 4.17 -6.17
N LEU A 67 -10.02 4.86 -5.96
CA LEU A 67 -9.91 5.98 -5.00
C LEU A 67 -10.83 7.15 -5.40
N ALA A 68 -10.91 7.49 -6.69
CA ALA A 68 -11.77 8.56 -7.18
C ALA A 68 -13.27 8.27 -7.00
N ARG A 69 -13.67 6.99 -7.04
CA ARG A 69 -15.05 6.54 -6.77
C ARG A 69 -15.42 6.53 -5.29
N GLY A 70 -14.51 6.94 -4.42
CA GLY A 70 -14.78 7.08 -3.00
C GLY A 70 -14.56 5.79 -2.21
N LEU A 71 -13.64 4.93 -2.63
CA LEU A 71 -13.21 3.79 -1.83
C LEU A 71 -12.86 4.26 -0.41
N THR A 72 -13.32 3.54 0.62
CA THR A 72 -13.15 3.95 2.02
C THR A 72 -12.49 2.87 2.88
N GLY A 73 -12.25 3.21 4.16
CA GLY A 73 -11.78 2.28 5.18
C GLY A 73 -10.46 1.61 4.84
N VAL A 74 -10.35 0.32 5.21
CA VAL A 74 -9.13 -0.47 5.04
C VAL A 74 -8.80 -0.69 3.55
N ARG A 75 -9.80 -0.85 2.67
CA ARG A 75 -9.57 -1.03 1.23
C ARG A 75 -8.91 0.20 0.62
N ARG A 76 -9.36 1.41 0.97
CA ARG A 76 -8.72 2.68 0.54
C ARG A 76 -7.26 2.77 0.99
N ARG A 77 -6.98 2.38 2.24
CA ARG A 77 -5.63 2.43 2.78
C ARG A 77 -4.70 1.46 2.06
N ARG A 78 -5.17 0.22 1.80
CA ARG A 78 -4.45 -0.77 1.00
C ARG A 78 -4.23 -0.29 -0.45
N ALA A 79 -5.26 0.24 -1.09
CA ALA A 79 -5.18 0.80 -2.45
C ALA A 79 -4.11 1.89 -2.55
N THR A 80 -4.02 2.75 -1.54
CA THR A 80 -3.01 3.83 -1.48
C THR A 80 -1.59 3.25 -1.40
N ILE A 81 -1.37 2.25 -0.54
CA ILE A 81 -0.08 1.57 -0.40
C ILE A 81 0.33 0.85 -1.70
N GLN A 82 -0.59 0.08 -2.27
CA GLN A 82 -0.34 -0.69 -3.49
C GLN A 82 -0.13 0.21 -4.71
N LEU A 83 -0.90 1.30 -4.83
CA LEU A 83 -0.71 2.31 -5.86
C LEU A 83 0.68 2.96 -5.75
N ALA A 84 1.10 3.36 -4.54
CA ALA A 84 2.43 3.92 -4.32
C ALA A 84 3.54 2.93 -4.71
N SER A 85 3.40 1.66 -4.35
CA SER A 85 4.36 0.62 -4.77
C SER A 85 4.38 0.42 -6.28
N SER A 86 3.22 0.45 -6.94
CA SER A 86 3.12 0.31 -8.39
C SER A 86 3.76 1.49 -9.12
N LEU A 87 3.54 2.72 -8.64
CA LEU A 87 4.16 3.93 -9.18
C LEU A 87 5.69 3.91 -9.03
N ARG A 88 6.18 3.48 -7.86
CA ARG A 88 7.62 3.25 -7.64
C ARG A 88 8.18 2.26 -8.66
N ASN A 89 7.52 1.12 -8.89
CA ASN A 89 7.97 0.12 -9.88
C ASN A 89 7.98 0.65 -11.32
N LEU A 90 7.15 1.66 -11.63
CA LEU A 90 7.13 2.36 -12.92
C LEU A 90 8.11 3.54 -12.99
N GLY A 91 8.93 3.77 -11.97
CA GLY A 91 9.93 4.83 -11.95
C GLY A 91 9.41 6.19 -11.49
N ASP A 92 8.25 6.26 -10.83
CA ASP A 92 7.72 7.48 -10.20
C ASP A 92 7.59 7.32 -8.67
N PRO A 93 8.74 7.19 -7.95
CA PRO A 93 8.73 7.07 -6.50
C PRO A 93 8.26 8.36 -5.81
N ALA A 94 8.41 9.53 -6.45
CA ALA A 94 7.98 10.81 -5.89
C ALA A 94 6.45 10.87 -5.73
N ALA A 95 5.69 10.36 -6.71
CA ALA A 95 4.23 10.21 -6.55
C ALA A 95 3.88 9.22 -5.43
N GLY A 96 4.66 8.15 -5.25
CA GLY A 96 4.50 7.22 -4.14
C GLY A 96 4.70 7.89 -2.76
N VAL A 97 5.72 8.74 -2.63
CA VAL A 97 5.94 9.56 -1.42
C VAL A 97 4.72 10.45 -1.15
N ALA A 98 4.26 11.20 -2.15
CA ALA A 98 3.13 12.13 -2.00
C ALA A 98 1.83 11.43 -1.56
N LEU A 99 1.62 10.17 -1.98
CA LEU A 99 0.48 9.36 -1.56
C LEU A 99 0.62 8.85 -0.12
N LEU A 100 1.83 8.48 0.30
CA LEU A 100 2.06 7.79 1.57
C LEU A 100 2.38 8.71 2.76
N GLU A 101 2.96 9.90 2.53
CA GLU A 101 3.25 10.86 3.60
C GLU A 101 1.98 11.23 4.42
N PRO A 102 0.82 11.54 3.81
CA PRO A 102 -0.41 11.83 4.56
C PRO A 102 -0.90 10.65 5.41
N GLU A 103 -0.62 9.41 4.99
CA GLU A 103 -1.03 8.20 5.70
C GLU A 103 -0.30 8.00 7.03
N LEU A 104 0.78 8.73 7.30
CA LEU A 104 1.46 8.73 8.60
C LEU A 104 0.60 9.32 9.73
N ALA A 105 -0.42 10.12 9.41
CA ALA A 105 -1.31 10.73 10.39
C ALA A 105 -2.30 9.74 11.03
N VAL A 106 -2.45 8.54 10.46
CA VAL A 106 -3.38 7.52 10.94
C VAL A 106 -2.59 6.38 11.57
N ASP A 107 -2.95 6.00 12.80
CA ASP A 107 -2.35 4.86 13.48
C ASP A 107 -3.30 3.66 13.53
N ASP A 108 -3.01 2.62 12.74
CA ASP A 108 -3.75 1.34 12.73
C ASP A 108 -2.82 0.17 12.36
N GLU A 109 -3.39 -1.01 12.11
CA GLU A 109 -2.64 -2.23 11.72
C GLU A 109 -1.75 -2.08 10.48
N LEU A 110 -2.02 -1.12 9.59
CA LEU A 110 -1.24 -0.85 8.38
C LEU A 110 -0.14 0.20 8.60
N SER A 111 -0.02 0.77 9.80
CA SER A 111 1.01 1.76 10.18
C SER A 111 2.44 1.34 9.81
N ALA A 112 2.79 0.07 10.03
CA ALA A 112 4.12 -0.44 9.72
C ALA A 112 4.32 -0.60 8.20
N ALA A 113 3.28 -1.03 7.47
CA ALA A 113 3.32 -1.16 6.02
C ALA A 113 3.49 0.21 5.35
N VAL A 114 2.72 1.23 5.76
CA VAL A 114 2.86 2.61 5.27
C VAL A 114 4.30 3.09 5.42
N ARG A 115 4.89 2.94 6.62
CA ARG A 115 6.28 3.36 6.88
C ARG A 115 7.29 2.60 6.02
N GLY A 116 7.10 1.30 5.82
CA GLY A 116 7.96 0.47 4.97
C GLY A 116 7.92 0.90 3.50
N PHE A 117 6.72 1.02 2.92
CA PHE A 117 6.58 1.45 1.52
C PHE A 117 6.98 2.92 1.31
N LEU A 118 6.74 3.79 2.29
CA LEU A 118 7.21 5.18 2.24
C LEU A 118 8.74 5.21 2.27
N ALA A 119 9.38 4.43 3.14
CA ALA A 119 10.84 4.33 3.17
C ALA A 119 11.42 3.87 1.82
N LEU A 120 10.79 2.90 1.14
CA LEU A 120 11.21 2.48 -0.20
C LEU A 120 11.11 3.62 -1.22
N CYS A 121 10.00 4.38 -1.21
CA CYS A 121 9.83 5.51 -2.12
C CYS A 121 10.84 6.64 -1.80
N LEU A 122 11.06 6.93 -0.52
CA LEU A 122 12.03 7.94 -0.06
C LEU A 122 13.45 7.58 -0.49
N ALA A 123 13.87 6.32 -0.33
CA ALA A 123 15.18 5.87 -0.75
C ALA A 123 15.41 6.11 -2.25
N ASP A 124 14.43 5.77 -3.09
CA ASP A 124 14.50 5.99 -4.54
C ASP A 124 14.43 7.48 -4.95
N THR A 125 14.15 8.39 -4.00
CA THR A 125 14.20 9.86 -4.20
C THR A 125 15.43 10.52 -3.59
N GLY A 126 16.42 9.76 -3.10
CA GLY A 126 17.62 10.30 -2.45
C GLY A 126 17.39 10.81 -1.01
N ARG A 127 16.31 10.35 -0.36
CA ARG A 127 15.98 10.62 1.06
C ARG A 127 16.27 9.39 1.92
N GLU A 128 17.36 8.66 1.66
CA GLU A 128 17.69 7.37 2.27
C GLU A 128 17.85 7.45 3.79
N ARG A 129 18.38 8.57 4.31
CA ARG A 129 18.54 8.76 5.76
C ARG A 129 17.19 8.81 6.47
N GLU A 130 16.23 9.51 5.88
CA GLU A 130 14.86 9.59 6.38
C GLU A 130 14.15 8.23 6.25
N ALA A 131 14.32 7.57 5.10
CA ALA A 131 13.82 6.22 4.87
C ALA A 131 14.30 5.23 5.94
N LEU A 132 15.60 5.25 6.26
CA LEU A 132 16.19 4.41 7.30
C LEU A 132 15.57 4.71 8.67
N GLY A 133 15.37 5.99 8.99
CA GLY A 133 14.72 6.39 10.23
C GLY A 133 13.30 5.85 10.34
N LEU A 134 12.48 5.97 9.28
CA LEU A 134 11.11 5.42 9.26
C LEU A 134 11.09 3.90 9.39
N ALA A 135 11.97 3.20 8.68
CA ALA A 135 12.05 1.74 8.72
C ALA A 135 12.49 1.21 10.10
N LEU A 136 13.51 1.82 10.70
CA LEU A 136 13.97 1.48 12.04
C LEU A 136 12.91 1.80 13.11
N GLY A 137 12.17 2.90 12.94
CA GLY A 137 11.07 3.26 13.82
C GLY A 137 9.94 2.23 13.77
N ALA A 138 9.57 1.75 12.58
CA ALA A 138 8.61 0.67 12.42
C ALA A 138 9.10 -0.64 13.05
N LEU A 139 10.36 -1.04 12.77
CA LEU A 139 10.99 -2.22 13.34
C LEU A 139 11.04 -2.19 14.88
N ALA A 140 11.31 -1.02 15.48
CA ALA A 140 11.43 -0.88 16.93
C ALA A 140 10.21 -1.41 17.69
N SER A 141 9.01 -1.27 17.12
CA SER A 141 7.75 -1.72 17.72
C SER A 141 7.59 -3.25 17.77
N THR A 142 8.30 -3.98 16.90
CA THR A 142 8.19 -5.44 16.77
C THR A 142 9.30 -6.20 17.49
N LEU A 143 10.34 -5.50 17.95
CA LEU A 143 11.48 -6.15 18.58
C LEU A 143 11.12 -6.67 19.99
N PRO A 144 11.63 -7.85 20.41
CA PRO A 144 11.45 -8.35 21.76
C PRO A 144 12.33 -7.61 22.79
N ARG A 145 13.40 -6.94 22.34
CA ARG A 145 14.34 -6.13 23.15
C ARG A 145 14.90 -4.98 22.32
N TYR A 146 15.49 -3.98 22.98
CA TYR A 146 16.10 -2.79 22.35
C TYR A 146 15.11 -1.84 21.66
N GLN A 147 13.82 -1.93 21.99
CA GLN A 147 12.77 -1.08 21.40
C GLN A 147 13.08 0.40 21.62
N ARG A 148 13.39 0.79 22.87
CA ARG A 148 13.71 2.18 23.24
C ARG A 148 14.92 2.73 22.48
N SER A 149 16.02 1.97 22.44
CA SER A 149 17.23 2.39 21.73
C SER A 149 17.01 2.47 20.23
N MET A 150 16.29 1.52 19.64
CA MET A 150 15.99 1.53 18.21
C MET A 150 15.11 2.72 17.83
N ALA A 151 14.07 3.00 18.61
CA ALA A 151 13.22 4.17 18.43
C ALA A 151 13.99 5.49 18.59
N ALA A 152 14.96 5.55 19.52
CA ALA A 152 15.82 6.72 19.69
C ALA A 152 16.67 7.00 18.44
N TYR A 153 17.36 5.98 17.91
CA TYR A 153 18.16 6.13 16.69
C TYR A 153 17.30 6.48 15.46
N ALA A 154 16.12 5.88 15.33
CA ALA A 154 15.15 6.24 14.30
C ALA A 154 14.77 7.74 14.36
N GLY A 155 14.55 8.26 15.58
CA GLY A 155 14.26 9.67 15.81
C GLY A 155 15.43 10.61 15.49
N GLU A 156 16.68 10.17 15.68
CA GLU A 156 17.87 10.96 15.31
C GLU A 156 18.06 11.07 13.79
N LEU A 157 17.67 10.02 13.05
CA LEU A 157 17.79 9.98 11.58
C LEU A 157 16.75 10.83 10.86
N THR A 158 15.56 10.97 11.44
CA THR A 158 14.44 11.74 10.87
C THR A 158 14.46 13.22 11.25
N ARG A 159 15.28 13.62 12.24
CA ARG A 159 15.48 15.04 12.53
C ARG A 159 16.31 15.68 11.42
N PRO A 160 15.92 16.87 10.93
CA PRO A 160 16.78 17.63 10.04
C PRO A 160 18.12 17.88 10.73
N SER A 161 19.22 17.62 10.02
CA SER A 161 20.54 17.95 10.56
C SER A 161 20.61 19.45 10.87
N PRO A 162 21.19 19.86 12.00
CA PRO A 162 21.43 21.27 12.26
C PRO A 162 22.27 21.82 11.09
N ARG A 163 21.83 22.93 10.48
CA ARG A 163 22.61 23.57 9.42
C ARG A 163 23.97 23.96 10.00
N PRO A 164 25.09 23.67 9.32
CA PRO A 164 26.36 24.22 9.73
C PRO A 164 26.27 25.76 9.70
N HIS A 165 26.76 26.39 10.77
CA HIS A 165 26.90 27.85 10.88
C HIS A 165 27.96 28.37 9.92
#